data_AF-A0A699IM86-F1
#
_entry.id   AF-A0A699IM86-F1
#
_cell.length_a   1.000
_cell.length_b   1.000
_cell.length_c   1.000
_cell.angle_alpha   90.00
_cell.angle_beta   90.00
_cell.angle_gamma   90.00
#
_symmetry.space_group_name_H-M   'P 1'
#
loop_
_entity.id
_entity.type
_entity.pdbx_description
1 polymer ?
#
loop_
_entity_poly.entity_id
_entity_poly.type
_entity_poly.pdbx_seq_one_letter_code
_entity_poly.pdbx_strand_id
1 'polypeptide(L)'
;QLKVCIEEVSKRGNDGEGSNGRGRGPRYGPNANYTAKPLKLDFSRFNRKEDPTSWVCRAEQFFRFHATPAVEQVSTATFHLEDDAQWWFQVLMQETPNATWEEFKSGIYATYGLHQFLDYFRELTKLKQQGTIQAYQTQFNKLLAKVGYLPPDRQVSCFISRLSDTVRTEVQANCPTNLSTAISLTRLYEAKNQS
;
A
#
# COMPACT_ATOMS: atom_id res chain seq x y z
N GLN A 1 27.21 20.71 17.28
CA GLN A 1 26.26 20.07 18.20
C GLN A 1 24.99 20.91 18.22
N LEU A 2 23.99 20.55 17.41
CA LEU A 2 22.72 21.28 17.33
C LEU A 2 21.67 20.62 18.21
N LYS A 3 21.21 21.38 19.21
CA LYS A 3 20.03 21.15 20.07
C LYS A 3 18.78 21.06 19.19
N VAL A 4 18.00 19.99 19.29
CA VAL A 4 16.88 19.80 20.24
C VAL A 4 15.93 21.00 20.22
N CYS A 5 14.85 20.86 19.46
CA CYS A 5 13.60 21.60 19.61
C CYS A 5 12.51 20.57 19.37
N ILE A 6 11.78 20.14 20.42
CA ILE A 6 10.32 20.17 20.56
C ILE A 6 10.04 19.80 22.01
N GLU A 7 9.56 20.76 22.81
CA GLU A 7 8.50 20.60 23.83
C GLU A 7 8.53 21.82 24.75
N GLU A 8 7.56 22.72 24.59
CA GLU A 8 6.95 23.49 25.69
C GLU A 8 5.74 24.27 25.15
N VAL A 9 4.52 23.76 25.38
CA VAL A 9 3.37 24.58 25.79
C VAL A 9 2.47 23.72 26.67
N SER A 10 2.62 23.84 27.99
CA SER A 10 1.51 23.61 28.92
C SER A 10 1.74 24.46 30.17
N LYS A 11 1.14 25.67 30.19
CA LYS A 11 1.16 26.56 31.36
C LYS A 11 -0.06 26.28 32.25
N ARG A 12 0.26 25.73 33.42
CA ARG A 12 -0.07 26.15 34.80
C ARG A 12 -1.48 26.66 35.15
N GLY A 13 -2.03 26.06 36.22
CA GLY A 13 -2.59 26.79 37.37
C GLY A 13 -3.73 26.06 38.10
N ASN A 14 -3.48 25.56 39.32
CA ASN A 14 -4.03 26.11 40.58
C ASN A 14 -3.97 25.10 41.74
N ASP A 15 -3.39 25.53 42.87
CA ASP A 15 -3.36 24.80 44.16
C ASP A 15 -4.60 25.14 45.02
N GLY A 16 -5.02 24.24 45.91
CA GLY A 16 -5.92 24.57 47.04
C GLY A 16 -6.93 23.49 47.51
N GLU A 17 -6.54 22.81 48.58
CA GLU A 17 -7.27 22.05 49.63
C GLU A 17 -8.81 21.88 49.66
N GLY A 18 -9.25 20.67 50.06
CA GLY A 18 -10.15 20.51 51.21
C GLY A 18 -11.61 20.03 51.02
N SER A 19 -11.88 18.82 51.53
CA SER A 19 -13.12 18.39 52.24
C SER A 19 -14.20 17.52 51.54
N ASN A 20 -14.55 16.47 52.29
CA ASN A 20 -15.60 15.44 52.15
C ASN A 20 -17.01 15.93 51.78
N GLY A 21 -17.76 15.11 51.03
CA GLY A 21 -19.22 15.18 50.97
C GLY A 21 -19.88 14.19 50.00
N ARG A 22 -20.70 13.29 50.53
CA ARG A 22 -21.48 12.25 49.82
C ARG A 22 -22.66 12.85 49.03
N GLY A 23 -23.03 12.31 47.86
CA GLY A 23 -24.32 12.63 47.22
C GLY A 23 -24.53 12.03 45.82
N ARG A 24 -25.65 11.33 45.63
CA ARG A 24 -26.07 10.57 44.42
C ARG A 24 -26.56 11.45 43.26
N GLY A 25 -26.46 10.91 42.04
CA GLY A 25 -27.43 11.14 40.95
C GLY A 25 -26.81 11.14 39.54
N PRO A 26 -27.30 10.32 38.58
CA PRO A 26 -26.82 10.38 37.20
C PRO A 26 -27.51 11.55 36.47
N ARG A 27 -26.76 12.60 36.13
CA ARG A 27 -27.22 13.65 35.21
C ARG A 27 -26.86 13.25 33.78
N TYR A 28 -27.88 12.95 32.98
CA TYR A 28 -27.76 12.93 31.52
C TYR A 28 -27.45 14.36 31.04
N GLY A 29 -26.24 14.58 30.52
CA GLY A 29 -25.81 15.82 29.87
C GLY A 29 -25.58 15.59 28.36
N PRO A 30 -26.07 16.49 27.48
CA PRO A 30 -25.91 16.35 26.04
C PRO A 30 -24.66 17.10 25.56
N ASN A 31 -23.64 16.35 25.13
CA ASN A 31 -22.71 16.66 24.03
C ASN A 31 -21.47 15.77 24.19
N ALA A 32 -21.53 14.57 23.61
CA ALA A 32 -20.31 13.95 23.16
C ALA A 32 -19.86 14.76 21.93
N ASN A 33 -19.03 15.78 22.15
CA ASN A 33 -18.18 16.32 21.10
C ASN A 33 -17.26 15.17 20.67
N TYR A 34 -17.72 14.39 19.69
CA TYR A 34 -16.87 13.46 18.97
C TYR A 34 -15.90 14.29 18.13
N THR A 35 -14.89 14.89 18.79
CA THR A 35 -13.67 15.27 18.09
C THR A 35 -13.09 13.95 17.60
N ALA A 36 -13.33 13.64 16.32
CA ALA A 36 -12.72 12.50 15.66
C ALA A 36 -11.22 12.61 15.94
N LYS A 37 -10.67 11.63 16.68
CA LYS A 37 -9.23 11.58 16.89
C LYS A 37 -8.59 11.57 15.50
N PRO A 38 -7.62 12.44 15.21
CA PRO A 38 -6.98 12.45 13.92
C PRO A 38 -6.46 11.04 13.63
N LEU A 39 -6.84 10.50 12.48
CA LEU A 39 -6.39 9.18 12.04
C LEU A 39 -4.87 9.20 11.98
N LYS A 40 -4.24 8.45 12.89
CA LYS A 40 -2.80 8.22 12.86
C LYS A 40 -2.54 7.00 11.99
N LEU A 41 -2.03 7.22 10.79
CA LEU A 41 -1.47 6.13 10.00
C LEU A 41 -0.09 5.81 10.56
N ASP A 42 0.13 4.55 10.90
CA ASP A 42 1.48 4.09 11.25
C ASP A 42 2.26 3.81 9.97
N PHE A 43 3.51 4.26 9.94
CA PHE A 43 4.39 3.98 8.81
C PHE A 43 4.90 2.54 8.91
N SER A 44 4.70 1.78 7.85
CA SER A 44 5.11 0.38 7.78
C SER A 44 6.63 0.16 7.77
N ARG A 45 7.12 -0.79 8.57
CA ARG A 45 8.52 -1.24 8.55
C ARG A 45 8.85 -2.09 7.33
N PHE A 46 10.09 -2.02 6.86
CA PHE A 46 10.62 -2.86 5.76
C PHE A 46 11.84 -3.64 6.21
N ASN A 47 11.76 -4.97 6.13
CA ASN A 47 12.81 -5.91 6.54
C ASN A 47 13.20 -6.90 5.42
N ARG A 48 13.13 -6.48 4.15
CA ARG A 48 13.44 -7.28 2.94
C ARG A 48 12.51 -8.49 2.66
N LYS A 49 11.78 -9.02 3.63
CA LYS A 49 10.94 -10.23 3.45
C LYS A 49 9.71 -9.99 2.57
N GLU A 50 9.24 -8.75 2.52
CA GLU A 50 8.09 -8.35 1.71
C GLU A 50 8.50 -7.77 0.36
N ASP A 51 7.56 -7.81 -0.60
CA ASP A 51 7.76 -7.20 -1.92
C ASP A 51 7.99 -5.68 -1.76
N PRO A 52 9.12 -5.14 -2.25
CA PRO A 52 9.42 -3.71 -2.10
C PRO A 52 8.37 -2.81 -2.76
N THR A 53 7.68 -3.29 -3.80
CA THR A 53 6.59 -2.55 -4.48
C THR A 53 5.45 -2.23 -3.51
N SER A 54 5.09 -3.19 -2.66
CA SER A 54 4.02 -3.03 -1.68
C SER A 54 4.40 -2.04 -0.57
N TRP A 55 5.67 -2.08 -0.14
CA TRP A 55 6.19 -1.17 0.86
C TRP A 55 6.30 0.27 0.33
N VAL A 56 6.89 0.45 -0.85
CA VAL A 56 6.98 1.76 -1.53
C VAL A 56 5.59 2.37 -1.71
N CYS A 57 4.61 1.59 -2.15
CA CYS A 57 3.23 2.08 -2.31
C CYS A 57 2.63 2.59 -1.00
N ARG A 58 2.86 1.89 0.12
CA ARG A 58 2.41 2.35 1.46
C ARG A 58 3.15 3.60 1.91
N ALA A 59 4.46 3.70 1.69
CA ALA A 59 5.23 4.90 1.98
C ALA A 59 4.69 6.11 1.19
N GLU A 60 4.40 5.96 -0.11
CA GLU A 60 3.84 7.03 -0.93
C GLU A 60 2.41 7.41 -0.52
N GLN A 61 1.61 6.47 -0.02
CA GLN A 61 0.31 6.78 0.59
C GLN A 61 0.47 7.57 1.89
N PHE A 62 1.43 7.18 2.74
CA PHE A 62 1.77 7.89 3.96
C PHE A 62 2.21 9.33 3.66
N PHE A 63 3.12 9.54 2.71
CA PHE A 63 3.58 10.87 2.32
C PHE A 63 2.46 11.75 1.78
N ARG A 64 1.55 11.19 0.98
CA ARG A 64 0.38 11.92 0.48
C ARG A 64 -0.57 12.31 1.61
N PHE A 65 -0.82 11.40 2.55
CA PHE A 65 -1.71 11.67 3.68
C PHE A 65 -1.14 12.72 4.63
N HIS A 66 0.16 12.66 4.93
CA HIS A 66 0.83 13.62 5.82
C HIS A 66 1.40 14.86 5.10
N ALA A 67 1.17 14.98 3.79
CA ALA A 67 1.75 16.03 2.94
C ALA A 67 3.27 16.18 3.13
N THR A 68 3.99 15.06 3.24
CA THR A 68 5.44 15.04 3.49
C THR A 68 6.20 15.69 2.33
N PRO A 69 6.99 16.76 2.59
CA PRO A 69 7.81 17.40 1.56
C PRO A 69 8.77 16.43 0.88
N ALA A 70 8.99 16.57 -0.43
CA ALA A 70 9.84 15.66 -1.21
C ALA A 70 11.24 15.49 -0.62
N VAL A 71 11.82 16.56 -0.07
CA VAL A 71 13.14 16.56 0.58
C VAL A 71 13.18 15.77 1.89
N GLU A 72 12.03 15.54 2.53
CA GLU A 72 11.92 14.79 3.78
C GLU A 72 11.54 13.32 3.55
N GLN A 73 11.03 12.95 2.38
CA GLN A 73 10.50 11.61 2.10
C GLN A 73 11.52 10.50 2.34
N VAL A 74 12.73 10.63 1.79
CA VAL A 74 13.79 9.63 1.97
C VAL A 74 14.18 9.54 3.45
N SER A 75 14.42 10.67 4.11
CA SER A 75 14.74 10.67 5.54
C SER A 75 13.64 10.05 6.41
N THR A 76 12.37 10.25 6.06
CA THR A 76 11.23 9.68 6.77
C THR A 76 11.13 8.16 6.56
N ALA A 77 11.34 7.71 5.33
CA ALA A 77 11.30 6.28 4.99
C ALA A 77 12.42 5.48 5.68
N THR A 78 13.60 6.08 5.84
CA THR A 78 14.78 5.36 6.32
C THR A 78 14.71 5.03 7.81
N PHE A 79 13.95 5.80 8.59
CA PHE A 79 13.59 5.44 9.98
C PHE A 79 12.78 4.14 10.09
N HIS A 80 12.21 3.67 8.98
CA HIS A 80 11.35 2.49 8.92
C HIS A 80 12.01 1.32 8.18
N LEU A 81 13.30 1.43 7.86
CA LEU A 81 14.12 0.31 7.40
C LEU A 81 14.61 -0.47 8.61
N GLU A 82 14.47 -1.79 8.56
CA GLU A 82 14.90 -2.70 9.62
C GLU A 82 15.91 -3.71 9.06
N ASP A 83 16.69 -4.30 9.96
CA ASP A 83 17.65 -5.35 9.67
C ASP A 83 18.62 -4.96 8.53
N ASP A 84 18.86 -5.87 7.59
CA ASP A 84 19.77 -5.70 6.45
C ASP A 84 19.43 -4.50 5.55
N ALA A 85 18.18 -4.03 5.58
CA ALA A 85 17.76 -2.86 4.79
C ALA A 85 18.45 -1.57 5.26
N GLN A 86 18.79 -1.48 6.54
CA GLN A 86 19.49 -0.32 7.07
C GLN A 86 20.96 -0.28 6.60
N TRP A 87 21.63 -1.43 6.49
CA TRP A 87 22.99 -1.52 5.98
C TRP A 87 23.07 -1.16 4.50
N TRP A 88 22.11 -1.62 3.68
CA TRP A 88 22.01 -1.20 2.29
C TRP A 88 21.87 0.32 2.16
N PHE A 89 21.02 0.94 2.98
CA PHE A 89 20.83 2.38 2.92
C PHE A 89 22.13 3.15 3.22
N GLN A 90 22.97 2.67 4.14
CA GLN A 90 24.28 3.27 4.42
C GLN A 90 25.18 3.26 3.17
N VAL A 91 25.16 2.18 2.39
CA VAL A 91 25.90 2.10 1.12
C VAL A 91 25.32 3.07 0.09
N LEU A 92 23.99 3.09 -0.06
CA LEU A 92 23.32 4.02 -0.97
C LEU A 92 23.67 5.48 -0.67
N MET A 93 23.76 5.88 0.61
CA MET A 93 24.13 7.24 1.01
C MET A 93 25.59 7.60 0.75
N GLN A 94 26.49 6.62 0.64
CA GLN A 94 27.86 6.88 0.22
C GLN A 94 27.93 7.19 -1.28
N GLU A 95 27.12 6.50 -2.08
CA GLU A 95 27.06 6.68 -3.54
C GLU A 95 26.22 7.90 -3.94
N THR A 96 25.10 8.12 -3.25
CA THR A 96 24.11 9.17 -3.55
C THR A 96 23.63 9.86 -2.26
N PRO A 97 24.42 10.76 -1.66
CA PRO A 97 24.11 11.37 -0.35
C PRO A 97 22.79 12.17 -0.30
N ASN A 98 22.34 12.70 -1.43
CA ASN A 98 21.12 13.48 -1.56
C ASN A 98 20.11 12.80 -2.48
N ALA A 99 19.98 11.47 -2.37
CA ALA A 99 19.07 10.70 -3.20
C ALA A 99 17.64 11.27 -3.11
N THR A 100 17.06 11.54 -4.27
CA THR A 100 15.64 11.80 -4.42
C THR A 100 14.82 10.54 -4.09
N TRP A 101 13.52 10.71 -3.86
CA TRP A 101 12.63 9.56 -3.66
C TRP A 101 12.67 8.56 -4.82
N GLU A 102 12.79 9.05 -6.06
CA GLU A 102 12.89 8.19 -7.25
C GLU A 102 14.20 7.39 -7.31
N GLU A 103 15.33 7.98 -6.93
CA GLU A 103 16.62 7.29 -6.83
C GLU A 103 16.61 6.26 -5.69
N PHE A 104 16.01 6.62 -4.55
CA PHE A 104 15.81 5.68 -3.44
C PHE A 104 14.95 4.48 -3.83
N LYS A 105 13.82 4.70 -4.54
CA LYS A 105 12.99 3.61 -5.10
C LYS A 105 13.78 2.76 -6.09
N SER A 106 14.56 3.38 -6.97
CA SER A 106 15.36 2.64 -7.94
C SER A 106 16.38 1.73 -7.25
N GLY A 107 17.06 2.24 -6.21
CA GLY A 107 17.99 1.44 -5.40
C GLY A 107 17.31 0.31 -4.63
N ILE A 108 16.12 0.55 -4.04
CA ILE A 108 15.39 -0.50 -3.31
C ILE A 108 14.94 -1.62 -4.24
N TYR A 109 14.50 -1.26 -5.46
CA TYR A 109 14.11 -2.24 -6.48
C TYR A 109 15.32 -2.99 -7.06
N ALA A 110 16.47 -2.33 -7.23
CA ALA A 110 17.69 -3.01 -7.66
C ALA A 110 18.21 -4.01 -6.60
N THR A 111 18.05 -3.68 -5.31
CA THR A 111 18.63 -4.50 -4.24
C THR A 111 17.68 -5.61 -3.79
N TYR A 112 16.40 -5.29 -3.64
CA TYR A 112 15.40 -6.16 -3.04
C TYR A 112 14.24 -6.50 -3.98
N GLY A 113 14.18 -5.87 -5.15
CA GLY A 113 13.28 -6.33 -6.19
C GLY A 113 13.73 -7.70 -6.64
N LEU A 114 12.96 -8.73 -6.30
CA LEU A 114 13.17 -10.13 -6.72
C LEU A 114 13.19 -10.33 -8.25
N HIS A 115 13.16 -9.24 -9.03
CA HIS A 115 12.60 -9.19 -10.37
C HIS A 115 13.21 -8.08 -11.24
N GLN A 116 14.35 -7.50 -10.87
CA GLN A 116 15.05 -6.48 -11.66
C GLN A 116 15.39 -6.89 -13.11
N PHE A 117 15.15 -8.16 -13.48
CA PHE A 117 15.29 -8.70 -14.83
C PHE A 117 14.01 -9.35 -15.40
N LEU A 118 12.87 -9.27 -14.71
CA LEU A 118 11.63 -9.88 -15.19
C LEU A 118 10.82 -8.88 -16.02
N ASP A 119 10.61 -9.25 -17.27
CA ASP A 119 9.63 -8.64 -18.15
C ASP A 119 8.23 -8.98 -17.61
N TYR A 120 7.75 -8.21 -16.62
CA TYR A 120 6.45 -8.45 -15.98
C TYR A 120 5.30 -8.41 -16.98
N PHE A 121 5.45 -7.67 -18.08
CA PHE A 121 4.47 -7.68 -19.15
C PHE A 121 4.46 -9.04 -19.86
N ARG A 122 5.63 -9.62 -20.15
CA ARG A 122 5.74 -11.02 -20.60
C ARG A 122 5.17 -12.02 -19.60
N GLU A 123 5.37 -11.82 -18.30
CA GLU A 123 4.77 -12.70 -17.29
C GLU A 123 3.24 -12.56 -17.27
N LEU A 124 2.72 -11.33 -17.25
CA LEU A 124 1.29 -11.03 -17.30
C LEU A 124 0.65 -11.66 -18.54
N THR A 125 1.29 -11.51 -19.70
CA THR A 125 0.80 -12.10 -20.94
C THR A 125 0.96 -13.61 -20.98
N LYS A 126 1.74 -14.26 -20.12
CA LYS A 126 1.87 -15.73 -20.03
C LYS A 126 1.05 -16.34 -18.89
N LEU A 127 0.58 -15.54 -17.93
CA LEU A 127 -0.14 -15.99 -16.75
C LEU A 127 -1.40 -16.74 -17.17
N LYS A 128 -1.43 -18.07 -17.01
CA LYS A 128 -2.61 -18.90 -17.27
C LYS A 128 -3.42 -19.08 -15.99
N GLN A 129 -4.74 -19.07 -16.11
CA GLN A 129 -5.61 -19.49 -15.02
C GLN A 129 -5.26 -20.92 -14.58
N GLN A 130 -4.93 -21.08 -13.31
CA GLN A 130 -4.73 -22.37 -12.65
C GLN A 130 -5.55 -22.38 -11.35
N GLY A 131 -6.36 -23.42 -11.14
CA GLY A 131 -7.28 -23.48 -10.01
C GLY A 131 -8.42 -22.47 -10.14
N THR A 132 -8.72 -21.76 -9.05
CA THR A 132 -9.88 -20.87 -8.93
C THR A 132 -9.67 -19.52 -9.63
N ILE A 133 -10.76 -18.88 -10.07
CA ILE A 133 -10.72 -17.52 -10.63
C ILE A 133 -10.19 -16.51 -9.62
N GLN A 134 -10.48 -16.69 -8.32
CA GLN A 134 -9.97 -15.82 -7.27
C GLN A 134 -8.44 -15.87 -7.18
N ALA A 135 -7.84 -17.06 -7.27
CA ALA A 135 -6.39 -17.22 -7.25
C ALA A 135 -5.76 -16.58 -8.50
N TYR A 136 -6.33 -16.84 -9.67
CA TYR A 136 -5.88 -16.24 -10.94
C TYR A 136 -5.97 -14.71 -10.92
N GLN A 137 -7.11 -14.14 -10.49
CA GLN A 137 -7.29 -12.68 -10.38
C GLN A 137 -6.26 -12.06 -9.42
N THR A 138 -5.97 -12.73 -8.30
CA THR A 138 -4.97 -12.25 -7.34
C THR A 138 -3.59 -12.18 -7.98
N GLN A 139 -3.19 -13.21 -8.73
CA GLN A 139 -1.90 -13.23 -9.44
C GLN A 139 -1.88 -12.20 -10.57
N PHE A 140 -2.96 -12.06 -11.33
CA PHE A 140 -3.08 -11.07 -12.41
C PHE A 140 -2.92 -9.65 -11.89
N ASN A 141 -3.63 -9.29 -10.80
CA ASN A 141 -3.53 -7.96 -10.19
C ASN A 141 -2.12 -7.67 -9.65
N LYS A 142 -1.44 -8.67 -9.09
CA LYS A 142 -0.05 -8.53 -8.64
C LYS A 142 0.89 -8.22 -9.81
N LEU A 143 0.76 -8.92 -10.93
CA LEU A 143 1.57 -8.67 -12.12
C LEU A 143 1.21 -7.32 -12.75
N LEU A 144 -0.08 -6.98 -12.86
CA LEU A 144 -0.53 -5.72 -13.42
C LEU A 144 0.00 -4.52 -12.61
N ALA A 145 0.01 -4.61 -11.28
CA ALA A 145 0.58 -3.59 -10.42
C ALA A 145 2.10 -3.38 -10.66
N LYS A 146 2.82 -4.43 -11.08
CA LYS A 146 4.25 -4.39 -11.40
C LYS A 146 4.55 -3.92 -12.82
N VAL A 147 3.65 -4.18 -13.77
CA VAL A 147 3.74 -3.66 -15.15
C VAL A 147 3.54 -2.14 -15.19
N GLY A 148 2.75 -1.59 -14.26
CA GLY A 148 2.40 -0.18 -14.24
C GLY A 148 1.18 0.12 -15.12
N TYR A 149 1.20 1.26 -15.83
CA TYR A 149 0.06 1.66 -16.66
C TYR A 149 -0.07 0.76 -17.89
N LEU A 150 -1.22 0.08 -18.00
CA LEU A 150 -1.64 -0.68 -19.16
C LEU A 150 -3.02 -0.19 -19.60
N PRO A 151 -3.26 0.13 -20.89
CA PRO A 151 -4.57 0.59 -21.35
C PRO A 151 -5.70 -0.41 -21.00
N PRO A 152 -6.92 0.06 -20.67
CA PRO A 152 -8.01 -0.82 -20.23
C PRO A 152 -8.35 -1.95 -21.21
N ASP A 153 -8.33 -1.68 -22.52
CA ASP A 153 -8.54 -2.68 -23.58
C ASP A 153 -7.48 -3.79 -23.53
N ARG A 154 -6.23 -3.43 -23.25
CA ARG A 154 -5.11 -4.38 -23.10
C ARG A 154 -5.22 -5.16 -21.81
N GLN A 155 -5.62 -4.55 -20.71
CA GLN A 155 -5.89 -5.27 -19.45
C GLN A 155 -6.96 -6.36 -19.66
N VAL A 156 -8.08 -6.00 -20.30
CA VAL A 156 -9.17 -6.92 -20.62
C VAL A 156 -8.69 -8.05 -21.53
N SER A 157 -8.00 -7.71 -22.62
CA SER A 157 -7.49 -8.70 -23.58
C SER A 157 -6.53 -9.69 -22.91
N CYS A 158 -5.56 -9.20 -22.14
CA CYS A 158 -4.63 -10.04 -21.38
C CYS A 158 -5.37 -10.96 -20.41
N PHE A 159 -6.29 -10.40 -19.62
CA PHE A 159 -7.03 -11.17 -18.61
C PHE A 159 -7.84 -12.31 -19.23
N ILE A 160 -8.62 -12.02 -20.28
CA ILE A 160 -9.52 -12.99 -20.91
C ILE A 160 -8.75 -14.05 -21.69
N SER A 161 -7.71 -13.66 -22.43
CA SER A 161 -6.95 -14.58 -23.29
C SER A 161 -6.33 -15.77 -22.55
N ARG A 162 -6.25 -15.70 -21.22
CA ARG A 162 -5.62 -16.70 -20.37
C ARG A 162 -6.55 -17.39 -19.37
N LEU A 163 -7.85 -17.10 -19.43
CA LEU A 163 -8.89 -17.89 -18.77
C LEU A 163 -8.95 -19.30 -19.37
N SER A 164 -9.55 -20.26 -18.67
CA SER A 164 -9.86 -21.58 -19.26
C SER A 164 -10.84 -21.45 -20.43
N ASP A 165 -10.76 -22.35 -21.41
CA ASP A 165 -11.57 -22.28 -22.64
C ASP A 165 -13.09 -22.25 -22.35
N THR A 166 -13.52 -22.99 -21.33
CA THR A 166 -14.92 -23.07 -20.88
C THR A 166 -15.47 -21.72 -20.44
N VAL A 167 -14.67 -20.93 -19.69
CA VAL A 167 -15.10 -19.61 -19.19
C VAL A 167 -14.80 -18.51 -20.19
N ARG A 168 -13.69 -18.63 -20.93
CA ARG A 168 -13.22 -17.61 -21.88
C ARG A 168 -14.27 -17.29 -22.94
N THR A 169 -14.85 -18.31 -23.56
CA THR A 169 -15.80 -18.15 -24.68
C THR A 169 -17.02 -17.33 -24.27
N GLU A 170 -17.58 -17.67 -23.11
CA GLU A 170 -18.74 -17.00 -22.52
C GLU A 170 -18.43 -15.54 -22.16
N VAL A 171 -17.28 -15.29 -21.53
CA VAL A 171 -16.85 -13.92 -21.18
C VAL A 171 -16.60 -13.08 -22.43
N GLN A 172 -15.99 -13.66 -23.47
CA GLN A 172 -15.76 -12.98 -24.76
C GLN A 172 -17.06 -12.60 -25.47
N ALA A 173 -18.07 -13.49 -25.45
CA ALA A 173 -19.37 -13.22 -26.06
C ALA A 173 -20.09 -12.01 -25.45
N ASN A 174 -19.78 -11.66 -24.19
CA ASN A 174 -20.34 -10.52 -23.48
C ASN A 174 -19.54 -9.21 -23.68
N CYS A 175 -18.47 -9.22 -24.48
CA CYS A 175 -17.70 -8.02 -24.86
C CYS A 175 -17.41 -7.03 -23.72
N PRO A 176 -16.77 -7.45 -22.61
CA PRO A 176 -16.47 -6.55 -21.50
C PRO A 176 -15.56 -5.41 -21.93
N THR A 177 -15.88 -4.19 -21.51
CA THR A 177 -15.16 -2.96 -21.88
C THR A 177 -14.11 -2.53 -20.86
N ASN A 178 -14.08 -3.17 -19.69
CA ASN A 178 -13.13 -2.88 -18.62
C ASN A 178 -12.86 -4.15 -17.79
N LEU A 179 -11.74 -4.12 -17.05
CA LEU A 179 -11.28 -5.27 -16.27
C LEU A 179 -12.28 -5.71 -15.19
N SER A 180 -12.99 -4.77 -14.56
CA SER A 180 -13.97 -5.07 -13.52
C SER A 180 -15.14 -5.90 -14.08
N THR A 181 -15.69 -5.49 -15.23
CA THR A 181 -16.74 -6.24 -15.92
C THR A 181 -16.25 -7.62 -16.35
N ALA A 182 -15.04 -7.73 -16.90
CA ALA A 182 -14.45 -9.01 -17.30
C ALA A 182 -14.33 -9.97 -16.10
N ILE A 183 -13.83 -9.48 -14.95
CA ILE A 183 -13.71 -10.27 -13.71
C ILE A 183 -15.08 -10.72 -13.21
N SER A 184 -16.06 -9.83 -13.18
CA SER A 184 -17.42 -10.13 -12.71
C SER A 184 -18.08 -11.23 -13.55
N LEU A 185 -17.99 -11.13 -14.88
CA LEU A 185 -18.47 -12.16 -15.80
C LEU A 185 -17.74 -13.49 -15.58
N THR A 186 -16.43 -13.44 -15.43
CA THR A 186 -15.61 -14.64 -15.20
C THR A 186 -16.04 -15.39 -13.94
N ARG A 187 -16.31 -14.68 -12.84
CA ARG A 187 -16.82 -15.27 -11.59
C ARG A 187 -18.24 -15.84 -11.74
N LEU A 188 -19.12 -15.13 -12.45
CA LEU A 188 -20.48 -15.60 -12.74
C LEU A 188 -20.45 -16.95 -13.47
N TYR A 189 -19.62 -17.07 -14.51
CA TYR A 189 -19.52 -18.29 -15.29
C TYR A 189 -18.78 -19.42 -14.57
N GLU A 190 -17.81 -19.11 -13.69
CA GLU A 190 -17.23 -20.12 -12.79
C GLU A 190 -18.29 -20.74 -11.88
N ALA A 191 -19.14 -19.92 -11.25
CA ALA A 191 -20.22 -20.39 -10.37
C ALA A 191 -21.27 -21.22 -11.14
N LYS A 192 -21.65 -20.79 -12.35
CA LYS A 192 -22.56 -21.52 -13.22
C LYS A 192 -22.02 -22.90 -13.61
N ASN A 193 -20.71 -23.01 -13.86
CA ASN A 193 -20.07 -24.27 -14.28
C ASN A 193 -19.79 -25.23 -13.12
N GLN A 194 -19.90 -24.77 -11.87
CA GLN A 194 -19.78 -25.58 -10.66
C GLN A 194 -21.13 -26.05 -10.11
N SER A 195 -22.24 -25.55 -10.67
CA SER A 195 -23.63 -25.92 -10.33
C SER A 195 -24.15 -27.01 -11.26
#